data_AF-A0A7V3LJD4-F1
#
_entry.id   AF-A0A7V3LJD4-F1
#
_cell.length_a   1.000
_cell.length_b   1.000
_cell.length_c   1.000
_cell.angle_alpha   90.00
_cell.angle_beta   90.00
_cell.angle_gamma   90.00
#
_symmetry.space_group_name_H-M   'P 1'
#
loop_
_entity.id
_entity.type
_entity.pdbx_description
1 polymer ?
#
loop_
_entity_poly.entity_id
_entity_poly.type
_entity_poly.pdbx_seq_one_letter_code
_entity_poly.pdbx_strand_id
1 'polypeptide(L)'
;MNYLLGFAEFVRRHYQLIIMSTVVFALVGRQPIGIVTGLVLNFLFMPILCWVLARLLVHDSDLATGVILVGVLPCAGLAAVWTALLRGDVPLGMAINGLTMILAPFLIPPLMVWLAGSNINIDVLAMFRQLAIILLIPLVVGVAARWLVDRYLDIKPFLPVLPGLSALTAVLLMFTACTLKVTAHYLAGLEYKRIYDYNQRTLGIQRPKGFVDVRPRITGICYRPAGTMVAGTKRSR
;
A
#
# COMPACT_ATOMS: atom_id res chain seq x y z
N MET A 1 -5.37 -5.18 -33.51
CA MET A 1 -5.12 -6.52 -32.92
C MET A 1 -3.64 -6.83 -32.67
N ASN A 2 -2.68 -5.98 -33.12
CA ASN A 2 -1.24 -6.22 -32.92
C ASN A 2 -0.67 -5.69 -31.58
N TYR A 3 -1.37 -4.77 -30.90
CA TYR A 3 -0.92 -4.23 -29.61
C TYR A 3 -1.10 -5.19 -28.43
N LEU A 4 -2.14 -6.04 -28.46
CA LEU A 4 -2.39 -7.06 -27.43
C LEU A 4 -1.40 -8.22 -27.52
N LEU A 5 -1.01 -8.62 -28.74
CA LEU A 5 0.07 -9.58 -28.97
C LEU A 5 1.43 -9.00 -28.56
N GLY A 6 1.68 -7.71 -28.83
CA GLY A 6 2.86 -7.00 -28.34
C GLY A 6 2.92 -6.89 -26.82
N PHE A 7 1.78 -6.63 -26.15
CA PHE A 7 1.69 -6.61 -24.69
C PHE A 7 1.90 -8.00 -24.08
N ALA A 8 1.34 -9.05 -24.68
CA ALA A 8 1.53 -10.43 -24.25
C ALA A 8 2.97 -10.93 -24.48
N GLU A 9 3.60 -10.59 -25.61
CA GLU A 9 5.02 -10.83 -25.91
C GLU A 9 5.95 -10.03 -24.98
N PHE A 10 5.58 -8.79 -24.70
CA PHE A 10 6.27 -7.89 -23.79
C PHE A 10 6.27 -8.49 -22.39
N VAL A 11 5.11 -8.86 -21.89
CA VAL A 11 4.90 -9.55 -20.63
C VAL A 11 5.63 -10.91 -20.59
N ARG A 12 5.68 -11.65 -21.71
CA ARG A 12 6.42 -12.92 -21.88
C ARG A 12 7.94 -12.74 -21.86
N ARG A 13 8.48 -11.66 -22.44
CA ARG A 13 9.91 -11.30 -22.40
C ARG A 13 10.32 -10.62 -21.09
N HIS A 14 9.38 -9.92 -20.44
CA HIS A 14 9.65 -9.10 -19.26
C HIS A 14 9.38 -9.80 -17.94
N TYR A 15 8.93 -11.06 -17.92
CA TYR A 15 8.95 -11.91 -16.72
C TYR A 15 10.36 -12.29 -16.24
N GLN A 16 11.39 -11.79 -16.92
CA GLN A 16 12.70 -11.49 -16.34
C GLN A 16 12.65 -10.34 -15.29
N LEU A 17 11.46 -9.90 -14.89
CA LEU A 17 11.15 -9.03 -13.75
C LEU A 17 11.59 -9.59 -12.38
N ILE A 18 12.17 -10.80 -12.34
CA ILE A 18 12.74 -11.44 -11.14
C ILE A 18 14.25 -11.66 -11.30
N ILE A 19 14.95 -10.78 -12.03
CA ILE A 19 16.43 -10.74 -12.02
C ILE A 19 16.87 -9.82 -10.88
N MET A 20 16.72 -10.31 -9.65
CA MET A 20 17.22 -9.64 -8.46
C MET A 20 18.52 -10.32 -8.03
N SER A 21 19.64 -9.81 -8.55
CA SER A 21 20.92 -9.65 -7.84
C SER A 21 22.03 -9.24 -8.82
N THR A 22 22.21 -9.97 -9.92
CA THR A 22 23.38 -9.75 -10.82
C THR A 22 23.29 -8.49 -11.67
N VAL A 23 22.10 -8.11 -12.15
CA VAL A 23 21.91 -6.91 -12.98
C VAL A 23 21.95 -5.64 -12.14
N VAL A 24 21.42 -5.65 -10.91
CA VAL A 24 21.42 -4.47 -10.03
C VAL A 24 22.86 -4.01 -9.75
N PHE A 25 23.75 -4.92 -9.35
CA PHE A 25 25.15 -4.58 -9.10
C PHE A 25 25.92 -4.21 -10.38
N ALA A 26 25.63 -4.88 -11.50
CA ALA A 26 26.30 -4.59 -12.78
C ALA A 26 25.89 -3.24 -13.40
N LEU A 27 24.64 -2.79 -13.19
CA LEU A 27 24.12 -1.55 -13.75
C LEU A 27 24.41 -0.33 -12.87
N VAL A 28 24.47 -0.50 -11.54
CA VAL A 28 24.85 0.57 -10.58
C VAL A 28 26.21 1.18 -10.94
N GLY A 29 27.16 0.37 -11.39
CA GLY A 29 28.47 0.85 -11.83
C GLY A 29 28.50 1.53 -13.20
N ARG A 30 27.47 1.35 -14.04
CA ARG A 30 27.45 1.85 -15.42
C ARG A 30 26.66 3.13 -15.62
N GLN A 31 25.58 3.33 -14.86
CA GLN A 31 24.70 4.50 -14.99
C GLN A 31 24.24 5.06 -13.62
N PRO A 32 25.18 5.56 -12.79
CA PRO A 32 24.85 6.02 -11.44
C PRO A 32 23.89 7.22 -11.42
N ILE A 33 24.03 8.13 -12.40
CA ILE A 33 23.21 9.35 -12.49
C ILE A 33 21.72 9.00 -12.69
N GLY A 34 21.41 8.03 -13.56
CA GLY A 34 20.03 7.60 -13.81
C GLY A 34 19.38 6.99 -12.57
N ILE A 35 20.14 6.17 -11.83
CA ILE A 35 19.67 5.50 -10.61
C ILE A 35 19.40 6.51 -9.50
N VAL A 36 20.34 7.42 -9.24
CA VAL A 36 20.17 8.47 -8.22
C VAL A 36 18.97 9.36 -8.56
N THR A 37 18.83 9.75 -9.82
CA THR A 37 17.68 10.55 -10.27
C THR A 37 16.36 9.82 -10.01
N GLY A 38 16.28 8.52 -10.35
CA GLY A 38 15.11 7.69 -10.08
C GLY A 38 14.76 7.54 -8.60
N LEU A 39 15.78 7.40 -7.74
CA LEU A 39 15.62 7.33 -6.28
C LEU A 39 15.10 8.66 -5.72
N VAL A 40 15.66 9.78 -6.16
CA VAL A 40 15.20 11.12 -5.74
C VAL A 40 13.75 11.36 -6.18
N LEU A 41 13.39 10.97 -7.41
CA LEU A 41 12.01 11.09 -7.86
C LEU A 41 11.03 10.24 -7.05
N ASN A 42 11.41 9.01 -6.66
CA ASN A 42 10.56 8.13 -5.87
C ASN A 42 10.43 8.56 -4.40
N PHE A 43 11.52 8.94 -3.73
CA PHE A 43 11.50 9.21 -2.29
C PHE A 43 11.37 10.69 -1.92
N LEU A 44 11.53 11.60 -2.87
CA LEU A 44 11.40 13.04 -2.62
C LEU A 44 10.24 13.64 -3.41
N PHE A 45 10.27 13.52 -4.74
CA PHE A 45 9.28 14.21 -5.58
C PHE A 45 7.87 13.67 -5.39
N MET A 46 7.68 12.36 -5.46
CA MET A 46 6.35 11.73 -5.32
C MET A 46 5.72 11.95 -3.93
N PRO A 47 6.43 11.77 -2.80
CA PRO A 47 5.90 12.06 -1.47
C PRO A 47 5.49 13.52 -1.29
N ILE A 48 6.33 14.47 -1.74
CA ILE A 48 6.03 15.90 -1.63
C ILE A 48 4.79 16.25 -2.46
N LEU A 49 4.68 15.70 -3.67
CA LEU A 49 3.52 15.91 -4.52
C LEU A 49 2.24 15.39 -3.85
N CYS A 50 2.26 14.19 -3.28
CA CYS A 50 1.12 13.62 -2.54
C CYS A 50 0.79 14.43 -1.29
N TRP A 51 1.78 14.96 -0.58
CA TRP A 51 1.56 15.83 0.58
C TRP A 51 0.88 17.14 0.20
N VAL A 52 1.33 17.79 -0.88
CA VAL A 52 0.69 19.00 -1.40
C VAL A 52 -0.76 18.70 -1.79
N LEU A 53 -1.00 17.62 -2.53
CA LEU A 53 -2.34 17.22 -2.94
C LEU A 53 -3.24 16.89 -1.74
N ALA A 54 -2.71 16.18 -0.73
CA ALA A 54 -3.45 15.86 0.49
C ALA A 54 -3.90 17.14 1.21
N ARG A 55 -3.03 18.15 1.33
CA ARG A 55 -3.38 19.42 1.99
C ARG A 55 -4.39 20.26 1.20
N LEU A 56 -4.39 20.16 -0.12
CA LEU A 56 -5.28 20.95 -0.97
C LEU A 56 -6.67 20.32 -1.12
N LEU A 57 -6.74 18.99 -1.20
CA LEU A 57 -7.99 18.28 -1.54
C LEU A 57 -8.65 17.60 -0.33
N VAL A 58 -7.90 17.30 0.74
CA VAL A 58 -8.39 16.47 1.85
C VAL A 58 -8.44 17.26 3.16
N HIS A 59 -9.62 17.33 3.76
CA HIS A 59 -9.84 18.02 5.04
C HIS A 59 -9.76 17.08 6.26
N ASP A 60 -9.95 15.77 6.04
CA ASP A 60 -9.88 14.76 7.09
C ASP A 60 -8.42 14.30 7.28
N SER A 61 -7.90 14.39 8.51
CA SER A 61 -6.50 14.07 8.84
C SER A 61 -6.14 12.61 8.58
N ASP A 62 -7.11 11.70 8.75
CA ASP A 62 -6.87 10.27 8.59
C ASP A 62 -6.79 9.92 7.12
N LEU A 63 -7.66 10.51 6.29
CA LEU A 63 -7.64 10.34 4.85
C LEU A 63 -6.39 10.98 4.24
N ALA A 64 -5.99 12.16 4.71
CA ALA A 64 -4.78 12.85 4.25
C ALA A 64 -3.52 12.01 4.49
N THR A 65 -3.42 11.36 5.66
CA THR A 65 -2.30 10.48 5.99
C THR A 65 -2.28 9.24 5.09
N GLY A 66 -3.45 8.68 4.76
CA GLY A 66 -3.55 7.60 3.78
C GLY A 66 -3.02 7.99 2.40
N VAL A 67 -3.35 9.20 1.92
CA VAL A 67 -2.84 9.72 0.63
C VAL A 67 -1.32 9.91 0.66
N ILE A 68 -0.78 10.45 1.74
CA ILE A 68 0.67 10.59 1.93
C ILE A 68 1.34 9.23 1.92
N LEU A 69 0.79 8.24 2.64
CA LEU A 69 1.33 6.88 2.70
C LEU A 69 1.41 6.23 1.31
N VAL A 70 0.38 6.40 0.47
CA VAL A 70 0.40 5.92 -0.92
C VAL A 70 1.54 6.56 -1.72
N GLY A 71 1.83 7.84 -1.49
CA GLY A 71 2.92 8.56 -2.14
C GLY A 71 4.32 8.10 -1.73
N VAL A 72 4.47 7.61 -0.50
CA VAL A 72 5.77 7.17 0.06
C VAL A 72 6.05 5.69 -0.22
N LEU A 73 5.02 4.89 -0.51
CA LEU A 73 5.17 3.48 -0.82
C LEU A 73 5.73 3.25 -2.24
N PRO A 74 6.70 2.32 -2.41
CA PRO A 74 7.29 2.03 -3.72
C PRO A 74 6.34 1.23 -4.61
N CYS A 75 6.33 1.52 -5.92
CA CYS A 75 5.56 0.80 -6.93
C CYS A 75 6.47 -0.08 -7.81
N ALA A 76 6.35 -1.41 -7.68
CA ALA A 76 7.28 -2.34 -8.33
C ALA A 76 6.76 -2.95 -9.64
N GLY A 77 5.50 -3.39 -9.69
CA GLY A 77 5.02 -4.26 -10.77
C GLY A 77 4.65 -3.54 -12.07
N LEU A 78 3.82 -2.49 -11.97
CA LEU A 78 3.28 -1.81 -13.14
C LEU A 78 4.27 -0.85 -13.80
N ALA A 79 5.21 -0.30 -13.01
CA ALA A 79 6.18 0.69 -13.49
C ALA A 79 7.01 0.16 -14.67
N ALA A 80 7.51 -1.08 -14.59
CA ALA A 80 8.29 -1.68 -15.67
C ALA A 80 7.48 -1.89 -16.96
N VAL A 81 6.18 -2.18 -16.83
CA VAL A 81 5.27 -2.30 -17.96
C VAL A 81 5.11 -0.96 -18.68
N TRP A 82 4.90 0.11 -17.91
CA TRP A 82 4.80 1.46 -18.44
C TRP A 82 6.10 1.94 -19.09
N THR A 83 7.25 1.69 -18.44
CA THR A 83 8.57 2.04 -19.00
C THR A 83 8.73 1.45 -20.40
N ALA A 84 8.37 0.19 -20.59
CA ALA A 84 8.55 -0.44 -21.88
C ALA A 84 7.51 -0.06 -22.93
N LEU A 85 6.25 0.16 -22.54
CA LEU A 85 5.22 0.70 -23.42
C LEU A 85 5.67 2.05 -23.99
N LEU A 86 6.35 2.85 -23.16
CA LEU A 86 6.94 4.14 -23.53
C LEU A 86 8.34 4.02 -24.17
N ARG A 87 8.81 2.80 -24.47
CA ARG A 87 10.14 2.52 -25.05
C ARG A 87 11.32 3.04 -24.21
N GLY A 88 11.15 3.14 -22.90
CA GLY A 88 12.19 3.49 -21.94
C GLY A 88 13.12 2.32 -21.58
N ASP A 89 14.15 2.62 -20.79
CA ASP A 89 15.14 1.65 -20.33
C ASP A 89 14.57 0.79 -19.18
N VAL A 90 14.08 -0.40 -19.54
CA VAL A 90 13.52 -1.36 -18.60
C VAL A 90 14.58 -1.89 -17.61
N PRO A 91 15.79 -2.31 -18.03
CA PRO A 91 16.85 -2.70 -17.10
C PRO A 91 17.15 -1.64 -16.03
N LEU A 92 17.19 -0.36 -16.41
CA LEU A 92 17.41 0.74 -15.47
C LEU A 92 16.23 0.89 -14.48
N GLY A 93 14.99 0.88 -14.97
CA GLY A 93 13.79 0.97 -14.12
C GLY A 93 13.68 -0.20 -13.13
N MET A 94 14.06 -1.40 -13.57
CA MET A 94 14.16 -2.60 -12.74
C MET A 94 15.19 -2.45 -11.61
N ALA A 95 16.36 -1.90 -11.92
CA ALA A 95 17.41 -1.65 -10.94
C ALA A 95 16.95 -0.62 -9.89
N ILE A 96 16.30 0.46 -10.33
CA ILE A 96 15.72 1.48 -9.43
C ILE A 96 14.68 0.83 -8.51
N ASN A 97 13.76 0.02 -9.04
CA ASN A 97 12.72 -0.65 -8.25
C ASN A 97 13.29 -1.60 -7.20
N GLY A 98 14.28 -2.42 -7.57
CA GLY A 98 14.95 -3.31 -6.61
C GLY A 98 15.64 -2.56 -5.48
N LEU A 99 16.39 -1.51 -5.82
CA LEU A 99 17.04 -0.65 -4.82
C LEU A 99 16.01 0.02 -3.92
N THR A 100 14.92 0.52 -4.50
CA THR A 100 13.85 1.18 -3.75
C THR A 100 13.17 0.22 -2.78
N MET A 101 12.97 -1.06 -3.14
CA MET A 101 12.42 -2.07 -2.22
C MET A 101 13.34 -2.38 -1.03
N ILE A 102 14.66 -2.38 -1.25
CA ILE A 102 15.65 -2.60 -0.17
C ILE A 102 15.73 -1.37 0.74
N LEU A 103 15.67 -0.17 0.14
CA LEU A 103 15.78 1.12 0.82
C LEU A 103 14.49 1.55 1.52
N ALA A 104 13.33 1.12 1.02
CA ALA A 104 11.99 1.44 1.51
C ALA A 104 11.82 1.29 3.03
N PRO A 105 12.11 0.15 3.68
CA PRO A 105 11.91 0.03 5.12
C PRO A 105 12.71 1.07 5.92
N PHE A 106 13.84 1.55 5.42
CA PHE A 106 14.67 2.55 6.10
C PHE A 106 14.20 3.98 5.84
N LEU A 107 13.74 4.29 4.62
CA LEU A 107 13.37 5.65 4.21
C LEU A 107 11.89 5.99 4.51
N ILE A 108 10.98 5.02 4.39
CA ILE A 108 9.54 5.25 4.53
C ILE A 108 9.14 5.70 5.93
N PRO A 109 9.55 5.05 7.04
CA PRO A 109 9.10 5.46 8.36
C PRO A 109 9.54 6.90 8.73
N PRO A 110 10.80 7.32 8.52
CA PRO A 110 11.21 8.71 8.73
C PRO A 110 10.46 9.71 7.84
N LEU A 111 10.26 9.38 6.54
CA LEU A 111 9.51 10.23 5.62
C LEU A 111 8.05 10.40 6.07
N MET A 112 7.41 9.33 6.55
CA MET A 112 6.05 9.40 7.08
C MET A 112 5.95 10.30 8.31
N VAL A 113 6.88 10.19 9.25
CA VAL A 113 6.90 11.08 10.43
C VAL A 113 7.10 12.54 10.00
N TRP A 114 7.95 12.79 9.00
CA TRP A 114 8.20 14.13 8.49
C TRP A 114 6.98 14.73 7.77
N LEU A 115 6.28 13.96 6.92
CA LEU A 115 5.15 14.46 6.11
C LEU A 115 3.82 14.50 6.87
N ALA A 116 3.51 13.46 7.66
CA ALA A 116 2.22 13.32 8.33
C ALA A 116 2.05 14.30 9.51
N GLY A 117 3.16 14.72 10.13
CA GLY A 117 3.16 15.65 11.26
C GLY A 117 2.55 15.08 12.54
N SER A 118 2.32 15.94 13.54
CA SER A 118 1.95 15.56 14.91
C SER A 118 0.51 15.03 15.09
N ASN A 119 -0.26 14.88 14.02
CA ASN A 119 -1.68 14.54 14.13
C ASN A 119 -1.92 13.04 14.36
N ILE A 120 -0.93 12.17 14.09
CA ILE A 120 -1.07 10.72 14.23
C ILE A 120 0.17 10.16 14.95
N ASN A 121 -0.07 9.34 15.96
CA ASN A 121 1.00 8.67 16.69
C ASN A 121 1.48 7.47 15.88
N ILE A 122 2.62 7.63 15.21
CA ILE A 122 3.20 6.63 14.31
C ILE A 122 4.30 5.87 15.05
N ASP A 123 4.12 4.57 15.24
CA ASP A 123 5.16 3.68 15.75
C ASP A 123 6.16 3.35 14.64
N VAL A 124 7.27 4.09 14.61
CA VAL A 124 8.35 3.98 13.62
C VAL A 124 8.95 2.57 13.61
N LEU A 125 9.12 1.95 14.78
CA LEU A 125 9.77 0.65 14.89
C LEU A 125 8.84 -0.47 14.41
N ALA A 126 7.56 -0.39 14.77
CA ALA A 126 6.55 -1.30 14.25
C ALA A 126 6.42 -1.18 12.72
N MET A 127 6.39 0.04 12.18
CA MET A 127 6.35 0.27 10.73
C MET A 127 7.57 -0.29 10.02
N PHE A 128 8.77 -0.04 10.56
CA PHE A 128 10.01 -0.60 10.01
C PHE A 128 9.93 -2.13 9.92
N ARG A 129 9.57 -2.79 11.03
CA ARG A 129 9.48 -4.26 11.09
C ARG A 129 8.43 -4.81 10.12
N GLN A 130 7.26 -4.17 10.03
CA GLN A 130 6.20 -4.59 9.12
C GLN A 130 6.61 -4.44 7.65
N LEU A 131 7.17 -3.29 7.27
CA LEU A 131 7.65 -3.05 5.92
C LEU A 131 8.81 -4.00 5.56
N ALA A 132 9.71 -4.25 6.50
CA ALA A 132 10.80 -5.19 6.29
C ALA A 132 10.28 -6.60 5.99
N ILE A 133 9.32 -7.10 6.77
CA ILE A 133 8.70 -8.42 6.56
C ILE A 133 7.97 -8.46 5.22
N ILE A 134 7.13 -7.47 4.93
CA ILE A 134 6.27 -7.46 3.74
C ILE A 134 7.07 -7.24 2.46
N LEU A 135 8.21 -6.54 2.49
CA LEU A 135 9.04 -6.28 1.31
C LEU A 135 10.18 -7.29 1.16
N LEU A 136 10.97 -7.55 2.21
CA LEU A 136 12.14 -8.43 2.09
C LEU A 136 11.76 -9.91 1.96
N ILE A 137 10.74 -10.41 2.65
CA ILE A 137 10.37 -11.83 2.56
C ILE A 137 9.97 -12.22 1.13
N PRO A 138 9.00 -11.55 0.46
CA PRO A 138 8.64 -11.92 -0.90
C PRO A 138 9.79 -11.67 -1.89
N LEU A 139 10.67 -10.69 -1.63
CA LEU A 139 11.86 -10.47 -2.43
C LEU A 139 12.81 -11.69 -2.36
N VAL A 140 13.15 -12.14 -1.15
CA VAL A 140 14.03 -13.30 -0.93
C VAL A 140 13.40 -14.58 -1.48
N VAL A 141 12.11 -14.81 -1.19
CA VAL A 141 11.38 -15.97 -1.70
C VAL A 141 11.31 -15.96 -3.22
N GLY A 142 11.06 -14.80 -3.84
CA GLY A 142 11.03 -14.65 -5.30
C GLY A 142 12.37 -14.99 -5.93
N VAL A 143 13.48 -14.50 -5.37
CA VAL A 143 14.84 -14.81 -5.85
C VAL A 143 15.19 -16.28 -5.65
N ALA A 144 14.91 -16.85 -4.48
CA ALA A 144 15.20 -18.24 -4.18
C ALA A 144 14.39 -19.20 -5.07
N ALA A 145 13.09 -18.93 -5.26
CA ALA A 145 12.23 -19.69 -6.16
C ALA A 145 12.76 -19.63 -7.60
N ARG A 146 13.20 -18.46 -8.06
CA ARG A 146 13.78 -18.30 -9.40
C ARG A 146 15.06 -19.12 -9.56
N TRP A 147 15.97 -19.03 -8.61
CA TRP A 147 17.23 -19.77 -8.64
C TRP A 147 17.02 -21.29 -8.68
N LEU A 148 16.02 -21.79 -7.94
CA LEU A 148 15.65 -23.20 -7.95
C LEU A 148 15.04 -23.61 -9.31
N VAL A 149 14.16 -22.79 -9.84
CA VAL A 149 13.53 -22.98 -11.14
C VAL A 149 14.54 -23.04 -12.28
N ASP A 150 15.46 -22.06 -12.35
CA ASP A 150 16.46 -21.98 -13.42
C ASP A 150 17.43 -23.18 -13.40
N ARG A 151 17.57 -23.84 -12.24
CA ARG A 151 18.44 -25.01 -12.06
C ARG A 151 17.79 -26.35 -12.38
N TYR A 152 16.45 -26.47 -12.27
CA TYR A 152 15.77 -27.76 -12.34
C TYR A 152 14.65 -27.88 -13.39
N LEU A 153 14.09 -26.77 -13.90
CA LEU A 153 12.93 -26.81 -14.81
C LEU A 153 13.07 -25.81 -15.96
N ASP A 154 12.95 -26.29 -17.21
CA ASP A 154 12.93 -25.42 -18.39
C ASP A 154 11.51 -24.85 -18.59
N ILE A 155 11.14 -23.81 -17.81
CA ILE A 155 9.75 -23.29 -17.71
C ILE A 155 9.35 -22.37 -18.88
N LYS A 156 10.10 -22.38 -19.98
CA LYS A 156 9.80 -21.62 -21.20
C LYS A 156 8.32 -21.70 -21.67
N PRO A 157 7.60 -22.84 -21.54
CA PRO A 157 6.19 -22.88 -21.97
C PRO A 157 5.17 -22.25 -21.01
N PHE A 158 5.43 -22.13 -19.69
CA PHE A 158 4.45 -21.56 -18.73
C PHE A 158 4.68 -20.07 -18.41
N LEU A 159 5.80 -19.49 -18.87
CA LEU A 159 6.11 -18.06 -18.76
C LEU A 159 4.97 -17.10 -19.19
N PRO A 160 4.19 -17.34 -20.26
CA PRO A 160 3.15 -16.39 -20.68
C PRO A 160 1.88 -16.38 -19.81
N VAL A 161 1.65 -17.38 -18.96
CA VAL A 161 0.41 -17.51 -18.16
C VAL A 161 0.54 -16.90 -16.76
N LEU A 162 1.75 -16.94 -16.18
CA LEU A 162 2.11 -16.34 -14.89
C LEU A 162 1.63 -14.89 -14.67
N PRO A 163 1.75 -13.95 -15.63
CA PRO A 163 1.27 -12.57 -15.48
C PRO A 163 -0.23 -12.45 -15.28
N GLY A 164 -1.01 -13.19 -16.08
CA GLY A 164 -2.46 -13.22 -15.94
C GLY A 164 -2.87 -13.77 -14.58
N LEU A 165 -2.16 -14.81 -14.12
CA LEU A 165 -2.38 -15.39 -12.79
C LEU A 165 -2.01 -14.41 -11.66
N SER A 166 -0.91 -13.69 -11.77
CA SER A 166 -0.49 -12.67 -10.79
C SER A 166 -1.47 -11.50 -10.71
N ALA A 167 -1.97 -11.02 -11.85
CA ALA A 167 -2.97 -9.97 -11.88
C ALA A 167 -4.30 -10.43 -11.25
N LEU A 168 -4.77 -11.63 -11.60
CA LEU A 168 -5.98 -12.21 -11.01
C LEU A 168 -5.86 -12.40 -9.50
N THR A 169 -4.74 -12.97 -9.04
CA THR A 169 -4.49 -13.15 -7.60
C THR A 169 -4.41 -11.82 -6.85
N ALA A 170 -3.77 -10.80 -7.43
CA ALA A 170 -3.73 -9.46 -6.84
C ALA A 170 -5.13 -8.83 -6.69
N VAL A 171 -5.97 -8.93 -7.73
CA VAL A 171 -7.35 -8.41 -7.69
C VAL A 171 -8.19 -9.16 -6.65
N LEU A 172 -8.09 -10.50 -6.60
CA LEU A 172 -8.79 -11.31 -5.62
C LEU A 172 -8.32 -11.00 -4.18
N LEU A 173 -7.01 -10.80 -3.98
CA LEU A 173 -6.46 -10.38 -2.69
C LEU A 173 -6.97 -8.99 -2.27
N MET A 174 -7.03 -8.04 -3.21
CA MET A 174 -7.57 -6.71 -2.93
C MET A 174 -9.06 -6.78 -2.53
N PHE A 175 -9.85 -7.56 -3.27
CA PHE A 175 -11.27 -7.73 -3.00
C PHE A 175 -11.51 -8.39 -1.65
N THR A 176 -10.79 -9.48 -1.35
CA THR A 176 -10.89 -10.19 -0.06
C THR A 176 -10.41 -9.33 1.12
N ALA A 177 -9.32 -8.58 0.98
CA ALA A 177 -8.86 -7.65 2.02
C ALA A 177 -9.90 -6.55 2.31
N CYS A 178 -10.56 -6.04 1.27
CA CYS A 178 -11.62 -5.05 1.40
C CYS A 178 -12.84 -5.64 2.12
N THR A 179 -13.33 -6.80 1.68
CA THR A 179 -14.51 -7.44 2.29
C THR A 179 -14.25 -7.83 3.75
N LEU A 180 -13.06 -8.32 4.09
CA LEU A 180 -12.70 -8.67 5.48
C LEU A 180 -12.72 -7.45 6.40
N LYS A 181 -12.10 -6.33 6.00
CA LYS A 181 -12.09 -5.09 6.80
C LYS A 181 -13.50 -4.52 6.98
N VAL A 182 -14.27 -4.50 5.89
CA VAL A 182 -15.65 -4.03 5.88
C VAL A 182 -16.51 -4.90 6.81
N THR A 183 -16.39 -6.22 6.72
CA THR A 183 -17.12 -7.16 7.58
C THR A 183 -16.73 -7.02 9.05
N ALA A 184 -15.44 -6.92 9.36
CA ALA A 184 -14.97 -6.71 10.72
C ALA A 184 -15.52 -5.41 11.33
N HIS A 185 -15.57 -4.33 10.54
CA HIS A 185 -16.15 -3.06 10.98
C HIS A 185 -17.66 -3.18 11.22
N TYR A 186 -18.39 -3.91 10.37
CA TYR A 186 -19.81 -4.19 10.59
C TYR A 186 -20.08 -5.02 11.85
N LEU A 187 -19.29 -6.07 12.09
CA LEU A 187 -19.42 -6.90 13.29
C LEU A 187 -19.20 -6.10 14.57
N ALA A 188 -18.17 -5.25 14.60
CA ALA A 188 -17.92 -4.36 15.74
C ALA A 188 -19.10 -3.39 15.98
N GLY A 189 -19.70 -2.86 14.90
CA GLY A 189 -20.90 -2.02 14.99
C GLY A 189 -22.13 -2.78 15.55
N LEU A 190 -22.30 -4.06 15.19
CA LEU A 190 -23.38 -4.90 15.68
C LEU A 190 -23.20 -5.29 17.16
N GLU A 191 -21.98 -5.60 17.59
CA GLU A 191 -21.69 -5.86 19.01
C GLU A 191 -21.95 -4.62 19.86
N TYR A 192 -21.49 -3.45 19.40
CA TYR A 192 -21.78 -2.18 20.07
C TYR A 192 -23.28 -1.93 20.21
N LYS A 193 -24.05 -2.10 19.11
CA LYS A 193 -25.51 -1.94 19.12
C LYS A 193 -26.18 -2.95 20.06
N ARG A 194 -25.70 -4.20 20.10
CA ARG A 194 -26.22 -5.26 21.00
C ARG A 194 -26.01 -4.91 22.47
N ILE A 195 -24.80 -4.49 22.85
CA ILE A 195 -24.47 -4.06 24.23
C ILE A 195 -25.31 -2.84 24.61
N TYR A 196 -25.49 -1.92 23.67
CA TYR A 196 -26.24 -0.70 23.89
C TYR A 196 -27.74 -0.97 24.11
N ASP A 197 -28.38 -1.78 23.27
CA ASP A 197 -29.80 -2.15 23.41
C ASP A 197 -30.06 -3.00 24.67
N TYR A 198 -29.09 -3.81 25.10
CA TYR A 198 -29.14 -4.52 26.39
C TYR A 198 -29.10 -3.54 27.57
N ASN A 199 -28.13 -2.60 27.58
CA ASN A 199 -28.03 -1.59 28.63
C ASN A 199 -29.25 -0.65 28.67
N GLN A 200 -29.90 -0.38 27.54
CA GLN A 200 -31.15 0.39 27.54
C GLN A 200 -32.30 -0.36 28.22
N ARG A 201 -32.45 -1.66 27.96
CA ARG A 201 -33.53 -2.47 28.54
C ARG A 201 -33.34 -2.75 30.02
N THR A 202 -32.09 -2.95 30.45
CA THR A 202 -31.78 -3.35 31.84
C THR A 202 -31.45 -2.18 32.75
N LEU A 203 -30.79 -1.13 32.24
CA LEU A 203 -30.26 -0.02 33.05
C LEU A 203 -30.89 1.36 32.70
N GLY A 204 -31.78 1.43 31.71
CA GLY A 204 -32.47 2.68 31.32
C GLY A 204 -31.55 3.78 30.78
N ILE A 205 -30.30 3.44 30.41
CA ILE A 205 -29.28 4.41 29.96
C ILE A 205 -29.66 4.92 28.57
N GLN A 206 -29.99 6.22 28.43
CA GLN A 206 -30.40 6.83 27.16
C GLN A 206 -29.25 7.04 26.17
N ARG A 207 -29.58 7.12 24.86
CA ARG A 207 -28.58 7.22 23.77
C ARG A 207 -27.79 8.52 23.91
N PRO A 208 -26.45 8.50 23.79
CA PRO A 208 -25.72 9.74 23.63
C PRO A 208 -26.23 10.46 22.38
N LYS A 209 -26.54 11.75 22.52
CA LYS A 209 -27.03 12.59 21.41
C LYS A 209 -25.92 12.65 20.35
N GLY A 210 -26.14 12.00 19.21
CA GLY A 210 -25.14 11.88 18.12
C GLY A 210 -24.96 10.47 17.56
N PHE A 211 -25.64 9.46 18.10
CA PHE A 211 -25.61 8.10 17.53
C PHE A 211 -26.28 8.05 16.16
N VAL A 212 -25.47 8.05 15.10
CA VAL A 212 -25.91 7.79 13.73
C VAL A 212 -26.14 6.27 13.61
N ASP A 213 -27.39 5.88 13.36
CA ASP A 213 -27.74 4.48 13.06
C ASP A 213 -26.98 4.09 11.79
N VAL A 214 -26.04 3.13 11.91
CA VAL A 214 -25.31 2.56 10.76
C VAL A 214 -26.31 1.70 9.98
N ARG A 215 -27.24 2.35 9.28
CA ARG A 215 -28.03 1.72 8.23
C ARG A 215 -27.20 1.71 6.96
N PRO A 216 -27.30 0.64 6.15
CA PRO A 216 -26.63 0.59 4.86
C PRO A 216 -27.30 1.60 3.93
N ARG A 217 -26.80 2.83 3.93
CA ARG A 217 -27.04 3.77 2.84
C ARG A 217 -25.71 3.91 2.12
N ILE A 218 -25.72 3.55 0.83
CA ILE A 218 -24.57 3.37 -0.08
C ILE A 218 -23.87 4.72 -0.39
N THR A 219 -24.12 5.76 0.40
CA THR A 219 -23.63 7.12 0.16
C THR A 219 -23.22 7.79 1.46
N GLY A 220 -21.91 8.05 1.57
CA GLY A 220 -21.34 9.04 2.48
C GLY A 220 -21.07 8.55 3.89
N ILE A 221 -19.83 8.10 4.14
CA ILE A 221 -19.26 8.09 5.49
C ILE A 221 -19.05 9.55 5.89
N CYS A 222 -19.94 10.09 6.72
CA CYS A 222 -19.76 11.40 7.33
C CYS A 222 -19.15 11.17 8.72
N TYR A 223 -17.84 11.40 8.83
CA TYR A 223 -17.12 11.30 10.09
C TYR A 223 -17.29 12.61 10.87
N ARG A 224 -17.80 12.54 12.10
CA ARG A 224 -17.66 13.62 13.09
C ARG A 224 -16.99 12.99 14.31
N PRO A 225 -15.75 13.37 14.66
CA PRO A 225 -15.06 12.78 15.80
C PRO A 225 -15.85 13.14 17.07
N ALA A 226 -16.24 12.12 17.82
CA ALA A 226 -16.81 12.33 19.14
C ALA A 226 -15.69 12.88 20.04
N GLY A 227 -15.73 14.19 20.27
CA GLY A 227 -14.91 14.85 21.27
C GLY A 227 -15.06 14.15 22.62
N THR A 228 -13.91 13.86 23.21
CA THR A 228 -13.63 13.88 24.66
C THR A 228 -14.79 13.48 25.57
N MET A 229 -14.60 12.28 26.14
CA MET A 229 -15.23 11.81 27.37
C MET A 229 -15.02 12.85 28.50
N VAL A 230 -15.95 13.80 28.67
CA VAL A 230 -15.96 14.69 29.85
C VAL A 230 -16.65 13.93 30.98
N ALA A 231 -15.81 13.29 31.81
CA ALA A 231 -16.18 12.84 33.14
C ALA A 231 -16.70 14.03 33.96
N GLY A 232 -17.79 13.80 34.70
CA GLY A 232 -18.69 14.85 35.14
C GLY A 232 -18.19 15.83 36.20
N THR A 233 -19.03 16.83 36.44
CA THR A 233 -19.29 17.35 37.79
C THR A 233 -20.66 18.03 37.79
N LYS A 234 -21.60 17.45 38.53
CA LYS A 234 -22.81 18.14 38.99
C LYS A 234 -22.37 19.40 39.73
N ARG A 235 -22.86 20.57 39.34
CA ARG A 235 -22.90 21.73 40.23
C ARG A 235 -24.34 22.17 40.37
N SER A 236 -24.90 21.84 41.53
CA SER A 236 -26.12 22.42 42.09
C SER A 236 -25.83 23.85 42.54
N ARG A 237 -26.54 24.83 42.00
CA ARG A 237 -27.24 25.93 42.67
C ARG A 237 -27.79 26.88 41.61
#